data_AF-A0A3C0UKG0-F1
#
_entry.id   AF-A0A3C0UKG0-F1
#
_cell.length_a   1.000
_cell.length_b   1.000
_cell.length_c   1.000
_cell.angle_alpha   90.00
_cell.angle_beta   90.00
_cell.angle_gamma   90.00
#
_symmetry.space_group_name_H-M   'P 1'
#
loop_
_entity.id
_entity.type
_entity.pdbx_description
1 polymer ?
#
loop_
_entity_poly.entity_id
_entity_poly.type
_entity_poly.pdbx_seq_one_letter_code
_entity_poly.pdbx_strand_id
1 'polypeptide(L)'
;VKHLVYHDNKKTLTTILQHLEELGYTVSKKVLNASDFGLPQNRERIIIIGHKDKKFDFSKIEKQAKPALKKFLDKENEFEYLNEPYTILEEQKIQDSGLIFAGYRNKTIRKAGVREGTEHLSRVHKQPNRIYSTEGVHPALPSQESSGRFWIWHEGTVRKLTIQECYRIMGFPDKFKLLNNKAELYKQVGNSVAIPMIKAVVEQIKTQLLSVNK
;
A
#
# COMPACT_ATOMS: atom_id res chain seq x y z
N VAL A 1 -7.10 -7.28 -3.93
CA VAL A 1 -6.81 -6.66 -2.59
C VAL A 1 -6.74 -7.74 -1.51
N LYS A 2 -6.08 -7.53 -0.36
CA LYS A 2 -6.00 -8.55 0.73
C LYS A 2 -7.36 -9.03 1.23
N HIS A 3 -8.35 -8.14 1.31
CA HIS A 3 -9.70 -8.49 1.80
C HIS A 3 -10.36 -9.64 1.03
N LEU A 4 -10.00 -9.85 -0.24
CA LEU A 4 -10.50 -10.98 -1.05
C LEU A 4 -10.26 -12.34 -0.36
N VAL A 5 -9.19 -12.46 0.44
CA VAL A 5 -8.87 -13.69 1.19
C VAL A 5 -9.97 -14.09 2.18
N TYR A 6 -10.68 -13.12 2.74
CA TYR A 6 -11.69 -13.33 3.78
C TYR A 6 -13.11 -13.02 3.31
N HIS A 7 -13.26 -12.41 2.13
CA HIS A 7 -14.52 -11.96 1.60
C HIS A 7 -15.54 -13.11 1.50
N ASP A 8 -16.78 -12.82 1.90
CA ASP A 8 -17.89 -13.78 1.90
C ASP A 8 -17.52 -15.12 2.55
N ASN A 9 -16.97 -15.07 3.78
CA ASN A 9 -16.47 -16.25 4.50
C ASN A 9 -15.51 -17.10 3.66
N LYS A 10 -14.63 -16.44 2.89
CA LYS A 10 -13.65 -17.00 1.95
C LYS A 10 -14.25 -17.59 0.66
N LYS A 11 -15.58 -17.68 0.52
CA LYS A 11 -16.25 -18.31 -0.64
C LYS A 11 -15.81 -17.69 -1.96
N THR A 12 -15.75 -16.36 -2.03
CA THR A 12 -15.38 -15.67 -3.28
C THR A 12 -14.01 -16.07 -3.80
N LEU A 13 -13.00 -16.12 -2.92
CA LEU A 13 -11.67 -16.56 -3.34
C LEU A 13 -11.67 -18.05 -3.69
N THR A 14 -12.37 -18.89 -2.94
CA THR A 14 -12.49 -20.33 -3.24
C THR A 14 -13.09 -20.54 -4.63
N THR A 15 -14.19 -19.87 -4.96
CA THR A 15 -14.84 -19.97 -6.28
C THR A 15 -13.91 -19.55 -7.42
N ILE A 16 -13.17 -18.44 -7.26
CA ILE A 16 -12.18 -18.01 -8.27
C ILE A 16 -11.13 -19.09 -8.52
N LEU A 17 -10.59 -19.69 -7.45
CA LEU A 17 -9.53 -20.70 -7.57
C LEU A 17 -10.07 -22.00 -8.17
N GLN A 18 -11.24 -22.44 -7.74
CA GLN A 18 -11.91 -23.62 -8.27
C GLN A 18 -12.14 -23.50 -9.77
N HIS A 19 -12.66 -22.37 -10.26
CA HIS A 19 -12.86 -22.20 -11.71
C HIS A 19 -11.55 -22.17 -12.49
N LEU A 20 -10.47 -21.62 -11.94
CA LEU A 20 -9.15 -21.69 -12.58
C LEU A 20 -8.64 -23.13 -12.66
N GLU A 21 -8.85 -23.93 -11.60
CA GLU A 21 -8.48 -25.35 -11.55
C GLU A 21 -9.34 -26.18 -12.53
N GLU A 22 -10.65 -25.92 -12.62
CA GLU A 22 -11.58 -26.54 -13.59
C GLU A 22 -11.18 -26.24 -15.05
N LEU A 23 -10.58 -25.07 -15.30
CA LEU A 23 -10.01 -24.70 -16.59
C LEU A 23 -8.63 -25.35 -16.86
N GLY A 24 -8.15 -26.22 -15.96
CA GLY A 24 -6.90 -26.97 -16.10
C GLY A 24 -5.65 -26.21 -15.67
N TYR A 25 -5.76 -25.18 -14.83
CA TYR A 25 -4.59 -24.49 -14.28
C TYR A 25 -4.20 -25.05 -12.91
N THR A 26 -2.91 -25.31 -12.72
CA THR A 26 -2.28 -25.40 -11.40
C THR A 26 -2.16 -24.00 -10.81
N VAL A 27 -2.91 -23.73 -9.73
CA VAL A 27 -3.00 -22.38 -9.14
C VAL A 27 -2.15 -22.26 -7.86
N SER A 28 -1.43 -21.16 -7.75
CA SER A 28 -0.66 -20.78 -6.56
C SER A 28 -1.06 -19.37 -6.13
N LYS A 29 -1.19 -19.13 -4.83
CA LYS A 29 -1.57 -17.81 -4.30
C LYS A 29 -0.78 -17.43 -3.05
N LYS A 30 -0.52 -16.13 -2.88
CA LYS A 30 0.02 -15.56 -1.64
C LYS A 30 -0.36 -14.11 -1.48
N VAL A 31 -0.51 -13.66 -0.23
CA VAL A 31 -0.57 -12.23 0.08
C VAL A 31 0.86 -11.72 0.20
N LEU A 32 1.21 -10.73 -0.62
CA LEU A 32 2.49 -10.03 -0.57
C LEU A 32 2.27 -8.60 -0.10
N ASN A 33 3.25 -8.04 0.60
CA ASN A 33 3.24 -6.64 1.03
C ASN A 33 4.33 -5.87 0.29
N ALA A 34 3.98 -4.74 -0.32
CA ALA A 34 4.94 -3.91 -1.05
C ALA A 34 6.15 -3.49 -0.21
N SER A 35 5.99 -3.36 1.11
CA SER A 35 7.11 -3.02 2.01
C SER A 35 8.21 -4.08 2.07
N ASP A 36 7.89 -5.34 1.83
CA ASP A 36 8.87 -6.43 1.73
C ASP A 36 9.67 -6.38 0.40
N PHE A 37 9.45 -5.37 -0.44
CA PHE A 37 10.08 -5.21 -1.77
C PHE A 37 10.69 -3.82 -1.96
N GLY A 38 11.22 -3.24 -0.87
CA GLY A 38 11.99 -2.00 -0.94
C GLY A 38 11.14 -0.73 -1.15
N LEU A 39 9.83 -0.80 -0.90
CA LEU A 39 8.94 0.37 -0.94
C LEU A 39 8.49 0.79 0.46
N PRO A 40 8.35 2.09 0.75
CA PRO A 40 7.89 2.57 2.04
C PRO A 40 6.35 2.55 2.10
N GLN A 41 5.70 1.45 1.71
CA GLN A 41 4.24 1.38 1.68
C GLN A 41 3.72 0.04 2.22
N ASN A 42 2.87 0.10 3.25
CA ASN A 42 2.09 -1.04 3.72
C ASN A 42 0.92 -1.29 2.75
N ARG A 43 1.18 -2.06 1.69
CA ARG A 43 0.23 -2.39 0.62
C ARG A 43 0.18 -3.89 0.41
N GLU A 44 -0.74 -4.53 1.13
CA GLU A 44 -0.97 -5.97 1.01
C GLU A 44 -1.87 -6.31 -0.20
N ARG A 45 -1.39 -7.17 -1.09
CA ARG A 45 -2.12 -7.64 -2.27
C ARG A 45 -2.02 -9.17 -2.37
N ILE A 46 -3.16 -9.81 -2.58
CA ILE A 46 -3.19 -11.20 -3.02
C ILE A 46 -2.69 -11.26 -4.47
N ILE A 47 -1.72 -12.13 -4.70
CA ILE A 47 -1.20 -12.49 -6.01
C ILE A 47 -1.66 -13.92 -6.28
N ILE A 48 -2.27 -14.15 -7.44
CA ILE A 48 -2.75 -15.44 -7.91
C ILE A 48 -2.01 -15.72 -9.22
N ILE A 49 -1.34 -16.86 -9.30
CA ILE A 49 -0.57 -17.31 -10.46
C ILE A 49 -1.15 -18.65 -10.86
N GLY A 50 -1.67 -18.74 -12.09
CA GLY A 50 -2.10 -19.99 -12.71
C GLY A 50 -1.13 -20.37 -13.82
N HIS A 51 -0.76 -21.65 -13.88
CA HIS A 51 0.03 -22.22 -14.97
C HIS A 51 -0.52 -23.61 -15.31
N LYS A 52 -0.44 -24.06 -16.56
CA LYS A 52 -1.00 -25.36 -16.97
C LYS A 52 -0.43 -26.52 -16.14
N ASP A 53 0.90 -26.66 -16.10
CA ASP A 53 1.52 -27.89 -15.58
C ASP A 53 2.36 -27.73 -14.30
N LYS A 54 2.66 -26.50 -13.87
CA LYS A 54 3.70 -26.21 -12.86
C LYS A 54 3.11 -25.40 -11.72
N LYS A 55 3.52 -25.73 -10.49
CA LYS A 55 3.18 -24.95 -9.30
C LYS A 55 4.22 -23.84 -9.09
N PHE A 56 3.76 -22.64 -8.78
CA PHE A 56 4.64 -21.52 -8.47
C PHE A 56 4.98 -21.48 -6.99
N ASP A 57 6.26 -21.36 -6.67
CA ASP A 57 6.76 -21.30 -5.31
C ASP A 57 7.13 -19.87 -4.91
N PHE A 58 6.24 -19.25 -4.13
CA PHE A 58 6.43 -17.90 -3.59
C PHE A 58 7.52 -17.83 -2.50
N SER A 59 8.06 -18.94 -2.01
CA SER A 59 9.16 -18.92 -1.03
C SER A 59 10.49 -18.49 -1.64
N LYS A 60 10.65 -18.70 -2.95
CA LYS A 60 11.85 -18.31 -3.73
C LYS A 60 11.89 -16.83 -4.09
N ILE A 61 10.85 -16.07 -3.76
CA ILE A 61 10.86 -14.63 -3.95
C ILE A 61 11.67 -13.98 -2.82
N GLU A 62 12.78 -13.34 -3.19
CA GLU A 62 13.61 -12.58 -2.27
C GLU A 62 12.90 -11.31 -1.78
N LYS A 63 13.01 -11.06 -0.47
CA LYS A 63 12.50 -9.86 0.17
C LYS A 63 13.62 -8.85 0.37
N GLN A 64 13.25 -7.58 0.41
CA GLN A 64 14.13 -6.46 0.72
C GLN A 64 13.72 -5.80 2.03
N ALA A 65 14.66 -5.09 2.65
CA ALA A 65 14.37 -4.31 3.86
C ALA A 65 13.31 -3.24 3.60
N LYS A 66 12.48 -2.97 4.61
CA LYS A 66 11.43 -1.95 4.57
C LYS A 66 12.06 -0.57 4.76
N PRO A 67 12.11 0.31 3.73
CA PRO A 67 12.67 1.64 3.93
C PRO A 67 11.66 2.57 4.60
N ALA A 68 12.16 3.58 5.30
CA ALA A 68 11.36 4.68 5.81
C ALA A 68 10.87 5.58 4.67
N LEU A 69 9.66 6.13 4.80
CA LEU A 69 9.02 7.02 3.83
C LEU A 69 9.86 8.26 3.53
N LYS A 70 10.55 8.82 4.53
CA LYS A 70 11.42 10.00 4.36
C LYS A 70 12.46 9.87 3.24
N LYS A 71 12.91 8.65 2.92
CA LYS A 71 13.89 8.39 1.85
C LYS A 71 13.30 8.59 0.44
N PHE A 72 11.99 8.74 0.32
CA PHE A 72 11.25 8.85 -0.93
C PHE A 72 10.58 10.22 -1.09
N LEU A 73 10.85 11.17 -0.20
CA LEU A 73 10.28 12.50 -0.25
C LEU A 73 11.11 13.44 -1.12
N ASP A 74 10.45 14.41 -1.72
CA ASP A 74 11.13 15.51 -2.39
C ASP A 74 11.85 16.36 -1.33
N LYS A 75 13.08 16.79 -1.63
CA LYS A 75 13.83 17.71 -0.74
C LYS A 75 13.31 19.14 -0.87
N GLU A 76 13.01 19.54 -2.09
CA GLU A 76 12.51 20.87 -2.44
C GLU A 76 11.33 20.70 -3.39
N ASN A 77 10.18 21.26 -3.02
CA ASN A 77 8.98 21.30 -3.83
C ASN A 77 8.02 22.36 -3.25
N GLU A 78 6.97 22.71 -3.99
CA GLU A 78 5.84 23.43 -3.43
C GLU A 78 4.94 22.44 -2.67
N PHE A 79 5.04 22.46 -1.34
CA PHE A 79 4.33 21.53 -0.47
C PHE A 79 2.98 22.08 0.00
N GLU A 80 1.95 21.23 -0.02
CA GLU A 80 0.64 21.52 0.56
C GLU A 80 0.61 21.13 2.05
N TYR A 81 0.82 22.12 2.93
CA TYR A 81 0.76 21.95 4.39
C TYR A 81 -0.69 21.92 4.92
N LEU A 82 -0.90 21.20 6.01
CA LEU A 82 -2.20 21.14 6.69
C LEU A 82 -2.44 22.43 7.48
N ASN A 83 -3.46 23.19 7.09
CA ASN A 83 -3.85 24.46 7.72
C ASN A 83 -5.09 24.34 8.64
N GLU A 84 -5.59 23.12 8.86
CA GLU A 84 -6.71 22.86 9.75
C GLU A 84 -6.23 22.29 11.10
N PRO A 85 -6.99 22.41 12.20
CA PRO A 85 -6.61 21.81 13.47
C PRO A 85 -6.34 20.29 13.38
N TYR A 86 -5.22 19.87 13.94
CA TYR A 86 -4.80 18.48 14.07
C TYR A 86 -4.11 18.23 15.41
N THR A 87 -3.97 16.96 15.76
CA THR A 87 -3.24 16.50 16.94
C THR A 87 -2.12 15.57 16.50
N ILE A 88 -0.90 15.83 16.98
CA ILE A 88 0.21 14.89 16.94
C ILE A 88 0.31 14.25 18.32
N LEU A 89 0.46 12.94 18.36
CA LEU A 89 0.59 12.16 19.58
C LEU A 89 2.02 12.31 20.12
N GLU A 90 2.14 12.53 21.43
CA GLU A 90 3.43 12.50 22.13
C GLU A 90 4.09 11.12 21.97
N GLU A 91 3.31 10.06 22.20
CA GLU A 91 3.73 8.69 21.96
C GLU A 91 3.16 8.14 20.66
N GLN A 92 4.05 7.88 19.70
CA GLN A 92 3.65 7.36 18.39
C GLN A 92 3.49 5.86 18.39
N LYS A 93 2.37 5.38 17.85
CA LYS A 93 2.08 3.95 17.78
C LYS A 93 2.73 3.32 16.56
N ILE A 94 3.79 2.56 16.81
CA ILE A 94 4.45 1.70 15.83
C ILE A 94 3.64 0.40 15.69
N GLN A 95 3.41 -0.02 14.44
CA GLN A 95 2.73 -1.28 14.11
C GLN A 95 3.73 -2.24 13.47
N ASP A 96 3.49 -3.56 13.58
CA ASP A 96 4.32 -4.61 12.97
C ASP A 96 4.48 -4.46 11.44
N SER A 97 3.50 -3.81 10.80
CA SER A 97 3.55 -3.47 9.38
C SER A 97 4.63 -2.43 9.03
N GLY A 98 5.21 -1.75 10.02
CA GLY A 98 6.08 -0.59 9.88
C GLY A 98 5.34 0.74 9.84
N LEU A 99 4.00 0.74 9.92
CA LEU A 99 3.22 1.98 10.02
C LEU A 99 3.47 2.63 11.37
N ILE A 100 3.74 3.94 11.35
CA ILE A 100 3.83 4.75 12.56
C ILE A 100 2.69 5.76 12.53
N PHE A 101 1.68 5.53 13.36
CA PHE A 101 0.55 6.46 13.47
C PHE A 101 0.98 7.63 14.33
N ALA A 102 1.14 8.80 13.70
CA ALA A 102 1.67 10.00 14.34
C ALA A 102 0.57 10.88 14.92
N GLY A 103 -0.64 10.84 14.36
CA GLY A 103 -1.69 11.74 14.76
C GLY A 103 -2.91 11.73 13.86
N TYR A 104 -3.77 12.72 14.02
CA TYR A 104 -5.02 12.83 13.28
C TYR A 104 -5.49 14.27 13.14
N ARG A 105 -6.31 14.50 12.11
CA ARG A 105 -7.07 15.74 11.94
C ARG A 105 -8.22 15.79 12.93
N ASN A 106 -8.51 16.96 13.49
CA ASN A 106 -9.57 17.15 14.49
C ASN A 106 -10.94 17.21 13.80
N LYS A 107 -11.39 16.05 13.32
CA LYS A 107 -12.65 15.82 12.61
C LYS A 107 -13.46 14.74 13.29
N THR A 108 -14.72 14.60 12.89
CA THR A 108 -15.62 13.59 13.42
C THR A 108 -15.05 12.18 13.27
N ILE A 109 -14.97 11.48 14.40
CA ILE A 109 -14.58 10.07 14.49
C ILE A 109 -15.74 9.15 14.09
N ARG A 110 -15.44 7.87 13.87
CA ARG A 110 -16.47 6.84 13.67
C ARG A 110 -17.29 6.69 14.97
N LYS A 111 -18.60 6.50 14.86
CA LYS A 111 -19.47 6.25 16.04
C LYS A 111 -19.55 4.77 16.40
N ALA A 112 -19.65 3.89 15.40
CA ALA A 112 -19.80 2.46 15.63
C ALA A 112 -18.50 1.83 16.16
N GLY A 113 -18.59 1.16 17.32
CA GLY A 113 -17.49 0.37 17.91
C GLY A 113 -16.37 1.19 18.58
N VAL A 114 -16.57 2.49 18.81
CA VAL A 114 -15.64 3.33 19.55
C VAL A 114 -15.96 3.27 21.04
N ARG A 115 -14.92 3.09 21.86
CA ARG A 115 -15.00 3.15 23.32
C ARG A 115 -14.42 4.48 23.78
N GLU A 116 -14.91 4.99 24.90
CA GLU A 116 -14.36 6.19 25.54
C GLU A 116 -12.85 6.03 25.80
N GLY A 117 -12.08 7.08 25.54
CA GLY A 117 -10.62 7.07 25.72
C GLY A 117 -9.83 6.43 24.56
N THR A 118 -10.48 6.09 23.43
CA THR A 118 -9.81 5.46 22.27
C THR A 118 -9.55 6.40 21.10
N GLU A 119 -9.68 7.71 21.31
CA GLU A 119 -9.51 8.77 20.31
C GLU A 119 -8.11 8.79 19.71
N HIS A 120 -7.09 8.38 20.47
CA HIS A 120 -5.71 8.26 20.04
C HIS A 120 -5.44 7.06 19.09
N LEU A 121 -6.44 6.20 18.83
CA LEU A 121 -6.27 5.04 17.96
C LEU A 121 -6.64 5.33 16.51
N SER A 122 -5.73 5.02 15.58
CA SER A 122 -5.97 5.21 14.13
C SER A 122 -7.29 4.62 13.59
N ARG A 123 -7.79 3.52 14.19
CA ARG A 123 -9.01 2.83 13.75
C ARG A 123 -10.29 3.67 13.87
N VAL A 124 -10.33 4.62 14.81
CA VAL A 124 -11.52 5.46 15.03
C VAL A 124 -11.59 6.61 14.02
N HIS A 125 -10.46 6.93 13.39
CA HIS A 125 -10.34 7.97 12.38
C HIS A 125 -10.60 7.44 10.98
N LYS A 126 -11.30 8.22 10.15
CA LYS A 126 -11.38 7.96 8.70
C LYS A 126 -10.00 8.12 8.08
N GLN A 127 -9.72 7.38 7.00
CA GLN A 127 -8.39 7.37 6.37
C GLN A 127 -7.85 8.77 6.00
N PRO A 128 -8.66 9.71 5.43
CA PRO A 128 -8.20 11.07 5.10
C PRO A 128 -7.92 11.98 6.31
N ASN A 129 -8.19 11.48 7.52
CA ASN A 129 -7.97 12.18 8.79
C ASN A 129 -6.79 11.59 9.57
N ARG A 130 -6.11 10.56 9.05
CA ARG A 130 -4.97 9.93 9.72
C ARG A 130 -3.69 10.60 9.25
N ILE A 131 -2.75 10.79 10.17
CA ILE A 131 -1.42 11.33 9.91
C ILE A 131 -0.41 10.24 10.28
N TYR A 132 0.52 9.96 9.36
CA TYR A 132 1.55 8.93 9.54
C TYR A 132 2.94 9.57 9.56
N SER A 133 3.82 9.08 10.44
CA SER A 133 5.20 9.56 10.52
C SER A 133 6.03 9.06 9.35
N THR A 134 6.89 9.92 8.82
CA THR A 134 7.80 9.57 7.71
C THR A 134 8.95 8.66 8.12
N GLU A 135 9.13 8.42 9.42
CA GLU A 135 10.08 7.45 9.95
C GLU A 135 9.65 6.00 9.71
N GLY A 136 8.34 5.78 9.49
CA GLY A 136 7.77 4.48 9.16
C GLY A 136 7.49 4.33 7.67
N VAL A 137 6.62 3.38 7.33
CA VAL A 137 6.01 3.26 6.00
C VAL A 137 4.70 4.05 5.92
N HIS A 138 4.23 4.30 4.69
CA HIS A 138 2.93 4.91 4.41
C HIS A 138 1.83 3.83 4.26
N PRO A 139 0.56 4.08 4.62
CA PRO A 139 -0.53 3.17 4.27
C PRO A 139 -0.73 3.04 2.75
N ALA A 140 -1.46 2.02 2.31
CA ALA A 140 -1.82 1.89 0.90
C ALA A 140 -2.59 3.11 0.39
N LEU A 141 -2.19 3.64 -0.77
CA LEU A 141 -2.90 4.71 -1.47
C LEU A 141 -4.27 4.19 -2.00
N PRO A 142 -5.41 4.73 -1.52
CA PRO A 142 -6.73 4.41 -2.03
C PRO A 142 -7.05 5.26 -3.27
N SER A 143 -7.72 4.66 -4.26
CA SER A 143 -8.14 5.37 -5.47
C SER A 143 -9.36 6.27 -5.29
N GLN A 144 -10.05 6.17 -4.16
CA GLN A 144 -11.22 7.00 -3.83
C GLN A 144 -10.84 8.37 -3.26
N GLU A 145 -9.58 8.57 -2.86
CA GLU A 145 -9.10 9.84 -2.32
C GLU A 145 -8.55 10.71 -3.45
N SER A 146 -9.44 11.41 -4.14
CA SER A 146 -9.11 12.26 -5.30
C SER A 146 -8.46 13.60 -4.94
N SER A 147 -8.45 13.99 -3.66
CA SER A 147 -7.83 15.24 -3.20
C SER A 147 -6.44 15.04 -2.58
N GLY A 148 -5.91 13.81 -2.62
CA GLY A 148 -4.56 13.50 -2.15
C GLY A 148 -4.35 13.70 -0.65
N ARG A 149 -5.39 13.54 0.19
CA ARG A 149 -5.31 13.72 1.65
C ARG A 149 -4.56 12.57 2.35
N PHE A 150 -3.33 12.36 1.91
CA PHE A 150 -2.34 11.42 2.45
C PHE A 150 -1.39 12.20 3.33
N TRP A 151 -1.85 12.49 4.55
CA TRP A 151 -1.13 13.36 5.48
C TRP A 151 0.04 12.64 6.12
N ILE A 152 1.21 13.27 6.04
CA ILE A 152 2.44 12.80 6.65
C ILE A 152 2.91 13.82 7.69
N TRP A 153 3.47 13.34 8.79
CA TRP A 153 4.22 14.15 9.74
C TRP A 153 5.70 14.02 9.44
N HIS A 154 6.32 15.14 9.05
CA HIS A 154 7.70 15.22 8.59
C HIS A 154 8.35 16.47 9.16
N GLU A 155 9.46 16.29 9.89
CA GLU A 155 10.28 17.41 10.40
C GLU A 155 9.45 18.46 11.15
N GLY A 156 8.57 18.01 12.04
CA GLY A 156 7.72 18.87 12.88
C GLY A 156 6.46 19.41 12.19
N THR A 157 6.32 19.25 10.87
CA THR A 157 5.19 19.77 10.10
C THR A 157 4.29 18.66 9.56
N VAL A 158 3.03 19.00 9.25
CA VAL A 158 2.09 18.09 8.58
C VAL A 158 1.82 18.60 7.16
N ARG A 159 2.07 17.75 6.16
CA ARG A 159 1.82 18.06 4.75
C ARG A 159 1.24 16.87 3.99
N LYS A 160 0.74 17.11 2.78
CA LYS A 160 0.40 16.03 1.86
C LYS A 160 1.66 15.46 1.21
N LEU A 161 1.58 14.20 0.78
CA LEU A 161 2.45 13.69 -0.27
C LEU A 161 2.17 14.43 -1.58
N THR A 162 3.22 14.81 -2.29
CA THR A 162 3.10 15.30 -3.67
C THR A 162 2.62 14.14 -4.57
N ILE A 163 2.07 14.48 -5.74
CA ILE A 163 1.66 13.43 -6.69
C ILE A 163 2.88 12.61 -7.16
N GLN A 164 4.03 13.26 -7.33
CA GLN A 164 5.27 12.59 -7.70
C GLN A 164 5.74 11.63 -6.61
N GLU A 165 5.72 12.07 -5.34
CA GLU A 165 6.01 11.20 -4.18
C GLU A 165 5.06 9.99 -4.14
N CYS A 166 3.75 10.17 -4.42
CA CYS A 166 2.79 9.07 -4.50
C CYS A 166 3.18 8.00 -5.53
N TYR A 167 3.62 8.43 -6.72
CA TYR A 167 4.11 7.51 -7.76
C TYR A 167 5.45 6.88 -7.36
N ARG A 168 6.36 7.64 -6.75
CA ARG A 168 7.66 7.16 -6.29
C ARG A 168 7.53 6.07 -5.22
N ILE A 169 6.62 6.22 -4.25
CA ILE A 169 6.38 5.18 -3.23
C ILE A 169 5.66 3.94 -3.77
N MET A 170 5.17 3.98 -5.02
CA MET A 170 4.70 2.82 -5.78
C MET A 170 5.79 2.21 -6.68
N GLY A 171 6.98 2.83 -6.70
CA GLY A 171 8.16 2.40 -7.45
C GLY A 171 8.18 2.83 -8.92
N PHE A 172 7.41 3.85 -9.28
CA PHE A 172 7.50 4.46 -10.61
C PHE A 172 8.80 5.26 -10.75
N PRO A 173 9.42 5.25 -11.95
CA PRO A 173 10.59 6.09 -12.23
C PRO A 173 10.25 7.58 -12.08
N ASP A 174 11.20 8.40 -11.63
CA ASP A 174 10.99 9.85 -11.47
C ASP A 174 10.61 10.54 -12.80
N LYS A 175 11.09 10.02 -13.94
CA LYS A 175 10.77 10.52 -15.28
C LYS A 175 9.44 10.00 -15.85
N PHE A 176 8.63 9.30 -15.06
CA PHE A 176 7.32 8.82 -15.50
C PHE A 176 6.39 10.00 -15.81
N LYS A 177 5.80 10.01 -17.01
CA LYS A 177 4.97 11.13 -17.46
C LYS A 177 3.59 11.11 -16.79
N LEU A 178 3.25 12.17 -16.09
CA LEU A 178 1.95 12.38 -15.45
C LEU A 178 1.11 13.32 -16.32
N LEU A 179 0.24 12.76 -17.17
CA LEU A 179 -0.43 13.53 -18.24
C LEU A 179 -1.88 13.95 -17.94
N ASN A 180 -2.39 13.64 -16.74
CA ASN A 180 -3.79 13.87 -16.37
C ASN A 180 -3.92 14.91 -15.25
N ASN A 181 -5.16 15.32 -14.95
CA ASN A 181 -5.42 16.18 -13.80
C ASN A 181 -5.11 15.45 -12.47
N LYS A 182 -4.86 16.22 -11.39
CA LYS A 182 -4.48 15.68 -10.07
C LYS A 182 -5.43 14.58 -9.58
N ALA A 183 -6.75 14.77 -9.72
CA ALA A 183 -7.75 13.82 -9.24
C ALA A 183 -7.66 12.46 -9.95
N GLU A 184 -7.51 12.48 -11.27
CA GLU A 184 -7.30 11.27 -12.08
C GLU A 184 -5.96 10.60 -11.77
N LEU A 185 -4.90 11.37 -11.58
CA LEU A 185 -3.59 10.83 -11.22
C LEU A 185 -3.63 10.12 -9.86
N TYR A 186 -4.33 10.67 -8.86
CA TYR A 186 -4.54 10.00 -7.57
C TYR A 186 -5.34 8.70 -7.71
N LYS A 187 -6.39 8.71 -8.54
CA LYS A 187 -7.18 7.50 -8.84
C LYS A 187 -6.31 6.43 -9.51
N GLN A 188 -5.48 6.82 -10.48
CA GLN A 188 -4.57 5.92 -11.21
C GLN A 188 -3.54 5.29 -10.28
N VAL A 189 -2.81 6.09 -9.51
CA VAL A 189 -1.77 5.57 -8.60
C VAL A 189 -2.38 4.69 -7.50
N GLY A 190 -3.56 5.02 -6.98
CA GLY A 190 -4.25 4.21 -5.98
C GLY A 190 -4.64 2.81 -6.49
N ASN A 191 -5.09 2.73 -7.75
CA ASN A 191 -5.44 1.48 -8.42
C ASN A 191 -4.25 0.71 -8.99
N SER A 192 -3.09 1.36 -9.13
CA SER A 192 -1.88 0.76 -9.70
C SER A 192 -1.28 -0.36 -8.83
N VAL A 193 -0.21 -0.97 -9.31
CA VAL A 193 0.56 -2.02 -8.65
C VAL A 193 1.90 -1.49 -8.17
N ALA A 194 2.45 -2.10 -7.12
CA ALA A 194 3.78 -1.78 -6.61
C ALA A 194 4.84 -2.40 -7.53
N ILE A 195 5.58 -1.57 -8.28
CA ILE A 195 6.42 -2.02 -9.39
C ILE A 195 7.51 -3.01 -8.93
N PRO A 196 8.33 -2.75 -7.90
CA PRO A 196 9.35 -3.69 -7.43
C PRO A 196 8.77 -5.04 -6.99
N MET A 197 7.60 -5.04 -6.33
CA MET A 197 6.92 -6.27 -5.93
C MET A 197 6.49 -7.10 -7.14
N ILE A 198 5.88 -6.47 -8.15
CA ILE A 198 5.47 -7.18 -9.37
C ILE A 198 6.70 -7.64 -10.17
N LYS A 199 7.75 -6.83 -10.24
CA LYS A 199 9.02 -7.23 -10.88
C LYS A 199 9.58 -8.49 -10.23
N ALA A 200 9.65 -8.55 -8.89
CA ALA A 200 10.15 -9.73 -8.17
C ALA A 200 9.30 -10.99 -8.44
N VAL A 201 7.97 -10.85 -8.50
CA VAL A 201 7.06 -11.94 -8.87
C VAL A 201 7.34 -12.40 -10.30
N VAL A 202 7.43 -11.48 -11.26
CA VAL A 202 7.64 -11.79 -12.69
C VAL A 202 8.99 -12.45 -12.94
N GLU A 203 10.07 -12.02 -12.27
CA GLU A 203 11.38 -12.66 -12.41
C GLU A 203 11.36 -14.12 -11.92
N GLN A 204 10.60 -14.41 -10.86
CA GLN A 204 10.39 -15.79 -10.44
C GLN A 204 9.47 -16.56 -11.39
N ILE A 205 8.47 -15.92 -12.01
CA ILE A 205 7.63 -16.58 -13.03
C ILE A 205 8.51 -17.01 -14.21
N LYS A 206 9.40 -16.13 -14.69
CA LYS A 206 10.36 -16.46 -15.75
C LYS A 206 11.24 -17.65 -15.34
N THR A 207 11.81 -17.61 -14.14
CA THR A 207 12.74 -18.62 -13.64
C THR A 207 12.10 -19.97 -13.37
N GLN A 208 10.87 -20.01 -12.84
CA GLN A 208 10.22 -21.25 -12.39
C GLN A 208 9.30 -21.87 -13.45
N LEU A 209 8.62 -21.03 -14.22
CA LEU A 209 7.53 -21.47 -15.09
C LEU A 209 7.93 -21.46 -16.56
N LEU A 210 8.64 -20.42 -17.00
CA LEU A 210 8.95 -20.19 -18.42
C LEU A 210 10.35 -20.65 -18.85
N SER A 211 11.24 -20.96 -17.92
CA SER A 211 12.52 -21.59 -18.23
C SER A 211 12.24 -22.96 -18.84
N VAL A 212 12.61 -23.10 -20.11
CA VAL A 212 12.75 -24.40 -20.75
C VAL A 212 14.00 -25.02 -20.13
N ASN A 213 13.90 -26.27 -19.66
CA ASN A 213 15.10 -27.04 -19.34
C ASN A 213 15.97 -27.01 -20.61
N LYS A 214 17.09 -26.28 -20.56
CA LYS A 214 18.12 -26.38 -21.59
C LYS A 214 18.72 -27.78 -21.57
#